data_AF-D1MZ32-F1
#
_entry.id   AF-D1MZ32-F1
#
_cell.length_a   1.000
_cell.length_b   1.000
_cell.length_c   1.000
_cell.angle_alpha   90.00
_cell.angle_beta   90.00
_cell.angle_gamma   90.00
#
_symmetry.space_group_name_H-M   'P 1'
#
loop_
_entity.id
_entity.type
_entity.pdbx_description
1 polymer ?
#
loop_
_entity_poly.entity_id
_entity_poly.type
_entity_poly.pdbx_seq_one_letter_code
_entity_poly.pdbx_strand_id
1 'polypeptide(L)'
;MSFPSDSGEISPQRKLGRGKIEIKRIENTTNRQVTFCKRRNGLLKKAYELSVLCDAEVALIVFSSRGRLYEYANNSVKGTIERYKKACSDPPNSGSVSEANAQFYQQEAAKLRQQISNLQNQNRNMMGESLGSLGPKDLKSLETKLEKGISKIRSKKNELLFAEIEYMQKREIDLHNSNQYLRAKIAENERAQQHMSLMPGSSDYELVQPQPFDARNYLQVNGLQPNNNYSRQDQTPLQLV
;
A
#
# COMPACT_ATOMS: atom_id res chain seq x y z
N MET A 1 27.25 -66.09 -61.92
CA MET A 1 26.25 -65.38 -61.08
C MET A 1 26.99 -64.76 -59.92
N SER A 2 27.12 -63.44 -59.93
CA SER A 2 27.66 -62.63 -58.85
C SER A 2 26.51 -62.22 -57.94
N PHE A 3 26.67 -62.43 -56.63
CA PHE A 3 25.92 -61.72 -55.60
C PHE A 3 26.91 -61.16 -54.57
N PRO A 4 26.69 -59.93 -54.07
CA PRO A 4 27.68 -59.18 -53.32
C PRO A 4 27.59 -59.43 -51.83
N SER A 5 28.75 -59.31 -51.18
CA SER A 5 28.95 -59.10 -49.76
C SER A 5 28.27 -57.81 -49.30
N ASP A 6 27.58 -57.82 -48.15
CA ASP A 6 27.49 -56.60 -47.33
C ASP A 6 27.63 -56.91 -45.84
N SER A 7 28.52 -56.11 -45.29
CA SER A 7 29.10 -55.98 -43.97
C SER A 7 28.09 -55.55 -42.90
N GLY A 8 27.77 -56.46 -41.98
CA GLY A 8 27.23 -56.08 -40.68
C GLY A 8 28.35 -55.65 -39.72
N GLU A 9 28.88 -54.44 -39.86
CA GLU A 9 29.75 -53.85 -38.84
C GLU A 9 28.95 -53.56 -37.55
N ILE A 10 29.09 -54.44 -36.55
CA ILE A 10 28.74 -54.15 -35.17
C ILE A 10 29.79 -53.18 -34.64
N SER A 11 29.50 -51.89 -34.69
CA SER A 11 30.32 -50.85 -34.10
C SER A 11 30.19 -50.90 -32.56
N PRO A 12 31.29 -51.10 -31.79
CA PRO A 12 31.22 -50.98 -30.35
C PRO A 12 31.14 -49.51 -30.01
N GLN A 13 29.98 -49.06 -29.51
CA GLN A 13 29.84 -47.74 -28.87
C GLN A 13 30.78 -47.68 -27.66
N ARG A 14 32.03 -47.28 -27.90
CA ARG A 14 32.96 -46.84 -26.87
C ARG A 14 32.25 -45.72 -26.12
N LYS A 15 31.92 -45.95 -24.86
CA LYS A 15 31.46 -44.88 -23.96
C LYS A 15 32.49 -43.77 -24.00
N LEU A 16 32.17 -42.64 -24.64
CA LEU A 16 33.04 -41.48 -24.63
C LEU A 16 33.34 -41.13 -23.17
N GLY A 17 34.63 -40.98 -22.86
CA GLY A 17 35.09 -40.61 -21.53
C GLY A 17 34.61 -39.23 -21.10
N ARG A 18 35.13 -38.74 -19.97
CA ARG A 18 34.77 -37.42 -19.45
C ARG A 18 35.23 -36.32 -20.43
N GLY A 19 34.28 -35.75 -21.20
CA GLY A 19 34.54 -34.62 -22.09
C GLY A 19 34.87 -33.33 -21.34
N LYS A 20 35.80 -32.54 -21.88
CA LYS A 20 36.11 -31.18 -21.40
C LYS A 20 34.92 -30.27 -21.70
N ILE A 21 34.54 -29.42 -20.74
CA ILE A 21 33.48 -28.40 -20.90
C ILE A 21 34.02 -27.03 -20.54
N GLU A 22 33.48 -25.97 -21.16
CA GLU A 22 33.80 -24.59 -20.82
C GLU A 22 33.29 -24.21 -19.41
N ILE A 23 34.03 -23.34 -18.70
CA ILE A 23 33.60 -22.81 -17.40
C ILE A 23 32.67 -21.62 -17.62
N LYS A 24 31.42 -21.94 -18.00
CA LYS A 24 30.29 -21.01 -18.10
C LYS A 24 29.00 -21.69 -17.66
N ARG A 25 27.91 -20.94 -17.54
CA ARG A 25 26.58 -21.50 -17.23
C ARG A 25 26.18 -22.52 -18.32
N ILE A 26 25.74 -23.72 -17.90
CA ILE A 26 25.21 -24.73 -18.82
C ILE A 26 23.76 -24.36 -19.15
N GLU A 27 23.45 -24.06 -20.40
CA GLU A 27 22.11 -23.59 -20.78
C GLU A 27 21.06 -24.71 -20.77
N ASN A 28 21.42 -25.90 -21.28
CA ASN A 28 20.53 -27.06 -21.27
C ASN A 28 20.20 -27.48 -19.82
N THR A 29 18.92 -27.43 -19.47
CA THR A 29 18.39 -27.69 -18.12
C THR A 29 18.70 -29.10 -17.61
N THR A 30 18.53 -30.12 -18.44
CA THR A 30 18.80 -31.53 -18.09
C THR A 30 20.30 -31.75 -17.85
N ASN A 31 21.16 -31.29 -18.75
CA ASN A 31 22.61 -31.40 -18.59
C ASN A 31 23.11 -30.61 -17.37
N ARG A 32 22.53 -29.44 -17.12
CA ARG A 32 22.82 -28.63 -15.93
C ARG A 32 22.43 -29.36 -14.66
N GLN A 33 21.26 -30.00 -14.61
CA GLN A 33 20.81 -30.76 -13.44
C GLN A 33 21.70 -31.97 -13.17
N VAL A 34 22.02 -32.76 -14.20
CA VAL A 34 22.91 -33.93 -14.06
C VAL A 34 24.31 -33.48 -13.61
N THR A 35 24.83 -32.40 -14.19
CA THR A 35 26.13 -31.85 -13.81
C THR A 35 26.13 -31.30 -12.39
N PHE A 36 25.06 -30.60 -11.98
CA PHE A 36 24.89 -30.14 -10.60
C PHE A 36 24.94 -31.30 -9.62
N CYS A 37 24.16 -32.37 -9.85
CA CYS A 37 24.16 -33.55 -8.98
C CYS A 37 25.56 -34.18 -8.87
N LYS A 38 26.27 -34.34 -10.00
CA LYS A 38 27.62 -34.93 -10.02
C LYS A 38 28.65 -34.03 -9.33
N ARG A 39 28.68 -32.74 -9.66
CA ARG A 39 29.66 -31.78 -9.10
C ARG A 39 29.42 -31.51 -7.63
N ARG A 40 28.16 -31.32 -7.21
CA ARG A 40 27.78 -31.17 -5.80
C ARG A 40 28.25 -32.37 -4.99
N ASN A 41 27.97 -33.60 -5.45
CA ASN A 41 28.43 -34.80 -4.74
C ASN A 41 29.95 -34.92 -4.72
N GLY A 42 30.64 -34.59 -5.82
CA GLY A 42 32.10 -34.56 -5.87
C GLY A 42 32.70 -33.53 -4.90
N LEU A 43 32.09 -32.35 -4.80
CA LEU A 43 32.51 -31.28 -3.88
C LEU A 43 32.29 -31.68 -2.42
N LEU A 44 31.14 -32.28 -2.09
CA LEU A 44 30.85 -32.81 -0.75
C LEU A 44 31.88 -33.88 -0.34
N LYS A 45 32.24 -34.80 -1.25
CA LYS A 45 33.28 -35.79 -1.01
C LYS A 45 34.64 -35.15 -0.75
N LYS A 46 35.01 -34.11 -1.51
CA LYS A 46 36.27 -33.39 -1.31
C LYS A 46 36.31 -32.63 0.01
N ALA A 47 35.21 -32.00 0.41
CA ALA A 47 35.08 -31.34 1.71
C ALA A 47 35.24 -32.35 2.86
N TYR A 48 34.60 -33.53 2.73
CA TYR A 48 34.75 -34.63 3.69
C TYR A 48 36.20 -35.13 3.77
N GLU A 49 36.83 -35.44 2.63
CA GLU A 49 38.23 -35.88 2.57
C GLU A 49 39.16 -34.87 3.24
N LEU A 50 39.02 -33.58 2.95
CA LEU A 50 39.85 -32.53 3.56
C LEU A 50 39.66 -32.47 5.07
N SER A 51 38.42 -32.53 5.55
CA SER A 51 38.14 -32.47 6.99
C SER A 51 38.75 -33.64 7.76
N VAL A 52 38.72 -34.86 7.18
CA VAL A 52 39.23 -36.07 7.83
C VAL A 52 40.75 -36.18 7.72
N LEU A 53 41.30 -35.92 6.52
CA LEU A 53 42.75 -36.10 6.27
C LEU A 53 43.60 -35.05 6.98
N CYS A 54 43.07 -33.85 7.17
CA CYS A 54 43.82 -32.72 7.72
C CYS A 54 43.28 -32.23 9.07
N ASP A 55 42.31 -32.92 9.66
CA ASP A 55 41.59 -32.48 10.87
C ASP A 55 41.12 -31.02 10.78
N ALA A 56 40.69 -30.62 9.59
CA ALA A 56 40.29 -29.25 9.30
C ALA A 56 38.79 -29.07 9.56
N GLU A 57 38.42 -27.96 10.23
CA GLU A 57 37.02 -27.57 10.30
C GLU A 57 36.53 -27.06 8.95
N VAL A 58 35.56 -27.77 8.37
CA VAL A 58 35.03 -27.49 7.03
C VAL A 58 33.51 -27.48 7.09
N ALA A 59 32.92 -26.41 6.57
CA ALA A 59 31.48 -26.32 6.30
C ALA A 59 31.24 -25.94 4.82
N LEU A 60 30.30 -26.63 4.17
CA LEU A 60 29.90 -26.40 2.79
C LEU A 60 28.38 -26.28 2.71
N ILE A 61 27.89 -25.23 2.06
CA ILE A 61 26.47 -24.98 1.83
C ILE A 61 26.24 -24.80 0.32
N VAL A 62 25.26 -25.50 -0.24
CA VAL A 62 24.88 -25.41 -1.65
C VAL A 62 23.36 -25.32 -1.77
N PHE A 63 22.86 -24.22 -2.32
CA PHE A 63 21.46 -24.10 -2.73
C PHE A 63 21.32 -24.43 -4.21
N SER A 64 20.38 -25.31 -4.56
CA SER A 64 19.97 -25.49 -5.95
C SER A 64 19.18 -24.28 -6.45
N SER A 65 19.03 -24.14 -7.76
CA SER A 65 18.19 -23.09 -8.37
C SER A 65 16.71 -23.17 -7.98
N ARG A 66 16.27 -24.30 -7.40
CA ARG A 66 14.92 -24.49 -6.85
C ARG A 66 14.84 -24.24 -5.35
N GLY A 67 15.90 -23.70 -4.74
CA GLY A 67 15.96 -23.41 -3.30
C GLY A 67 16.27 -24.61 -2.39
N ARG A 68 16.46 -25.83 -2.93
CA ARG A 68 16.83 -26.99 -2.09
C ARG A 68 18.23 -26.83 -1.53
N LEU A 69 18.36 -26.95 -0.21
CA LEU A 69 19.61 -26.94 0.55
C LEU A 69 20.31 -28.30 0.49
N TYR A 70 21.62 -28.27 0.28
CA TYR A 70 22.53 -29.39 0.47
C TYR A 70 23.74 -28.88 1.24
N GLU A 71 24.09 -29.55 2.33
CA GLU A 71 25.15 -29.10 3.21
C GLU A 71 26.01 -30.25 3.72
N TYR A 72 27.20 -29.89 4.17
CA TYR A 72 28.13 -30.74 4.90
C TYR A 72 28.87 -29.91 5.94
N ALA A 73 29.01 -30.44 7.15
CA ALA A 73 29.93 -29.93 8.16
C ALA A 73 30.42 -31.09 9.01
N ASN A 74 31.67 -31.05 9.45
CA ASN A 74 32.22 -32.04 10.39
C ASN A 74 31.72 -31.81 11.83
N ASN A 75 31.34 -30.57 12.18
CA ASN A 75 30.73 -30.23 13.46
C ASN A 75 29.33 -29.64 13.28
N SER A 76 29.22 -28.31 13.10
CA SER A 76 27.96 -27.62 12.85
C SER A 76 28.18 -26.49 11.87
N VAL A 77 27.35 -26.43 10.83
CA VAL A 77 27.34 -25.31 9.88
C VAL A 77 27.19 -23.98 10.62
N LYS A 78 26.29 -23.92 11.60
CA LYS A 78 26.08 -22.73 12.44
C LYS A 78 27.33 -22.39 13.24
N GLY A 79 27.95 -23.37 13.89
CA GLY A 79 29.17 -23.17 14.69
C GLY A 79 30.34 -22.68 13.85
N THR A 80 30.56 -23.25 12.66
CA THR A 80 31.62 -22.81 11.75
C THR A 80 31.37 -21.39 11.22
N ILE A 81 30.11 -21.04 10.91
CA ILE A 81 29.75 -19.66 10.51
C ILE A 81 29.98 -18.68 11.67
N GLU A 82 29.63 -19.04 12.90
CA GLU A 82 29.88 -18.21 14.08
C GLU A 82 31.37 -18.00 14.32
N ARG A 83 32.19 -19.06 14.19
CA ARG A 83 33.65 -18.96 14.25
C ARG A 83 34.21 -18.05 13.16
N TYR A 84 33.72 -18.18 11.92
CA TYR A 84 34.09 -17.30 10.81
C TYR A 84 33.76 -15.83 11.12
N LYS A 85 32.53 -15.56 11.59
CA LYS A 85 32.11 -14.21 11.98
C LYS A 85 33.03 -13.62 13.05
N LYS A 86 33.36 -14.40 14.09
CA LYS A 86 34.28 -13.97 15.15
C LYS A 86 35.68 -13.68 14.60
N ALA A 87 36.22 -14.56 13.75
CA ALA A 87 37.52 -14.37 13.13
C ALA A 87 37.58 -13.16 12.18
N CYS A 88 36.45 -12.76 11.58
CA CYS A 88 36.34 -11.54 10.78
C CYS A 88 36.12 -10.27 11.63
N SER A 89 35.70 -10.39 12.89
CA SER A 89 35.50 -9.25 13.79
C SER A 89 36.76 -8.85 14.56
N ASP A 90 37.80 -9.70 14.62
CA ASP A 90 39.11 -9.35 15.17
C ASP A 90 40.00 -8.77 14.05
N PRO A 91 40.38 -7.47 14.06
CA PRO A 91 41.05 -6.83 12.92
C PRO A 91 42.54 -7.21 12.83
N PRO A 92 43.07 -7.28 11.59
CA PRO A 92 43.63 -6.06 11.04
C PRO A 92 42.99 -5.68 9.68
N ASN A 93 42.28 -4.54 9.72
CA ASN A 93 42.18 -3.58 8.62
C ASN A 93 41.34 -3.88 7.36
N SER A 94 40.27 -4.68 7.43
CA SER A 94 39.26 -4.68 6.35
C SER A 94 37.87 -5.03 6.89
N GLY A 95 37.04 -4.01 7.08
CA GLY A 95 35.66 -4.17 7.55
C GLY A 95 34.85 -5.08 6.62
N SER A 96 34.09 -6.01 7.20
CA SER A 96 33.31 -6.96 6.40
C SER A 96 32.17 -6.26 5.65
N VAL A 97 31.75 -6.80 4.50
CA VAL A 97 30.59 -6.28 3.73
C VAL A 97 29.31 -6.20 4.59
N SER A 98 29.18 -7.06 5.60
CA SER A 98 28.04 -7.04 6.53
C SER A 98 28.07 -5.84 7.48
N GLU A 99 29.26 -5.42 7.95
CA GLU A 99 29.40 -4.21 8.78
C GLU A 99 29.20 -2.95 7.95
N ALA A 100 29.70 -2.92 6.71
CA ALA A 100 29.45 -1.82 5.78
C ALA A 100 27.94 -1.62 5.53
N ASN A 101 27.19 -2.72 5.34
CA ASN A 101 25.74 -2.67 5.17
C ASN A 101 25.01 -2.22 6.45
N ALA A 102 25.41 -2.72 7.62
CA ALA A 102 24.82 -2.31 8.89
C ALA A 102 25.05 -0.81 9.17
N GLN A 103 26.27 -0.32 8.93
CA GLN A 103 26.62 1.09 9.07
C GLN A 103 25.86 1.96 8.08
N PHE A 104 25.70 1.51 6.83
CA PHE A 104 24.90 2.21 5.82
C PHE A 104 23.45 2.40 6.29
N TYR A 105 22.78 1.32 6.72
CA TYR A 105 21.39 1.44 7.20
C TYR A 105 21.28 2.27 8.48
N GLN A 106 22.29 2.24 9.35
CA GLN A 106 22.32 3.08 10.54
C GLN A 106 22.44 4.57 10.19
N GLN A 107 23.27 4.92 9.19
CA GLN A 107 23.38 6.29 8.69
C GLN A 107 22.09 6.75 8.01
N GLU A 108 21.47 5.92 7.17
CA GLU A 108 20.20 6.25 6.54
C GLU A 108 19.09 6.46 7.58
N ALA A 109 19.02 5.60 8.61
CA ALA A 109 18.06 5.76 9.69
C ALA A 109 18.32 7.05 10.51
N ALA A 110 19.58 7.45 10.70
CA ALA A 110 19.92 8.71 11.35
C ALA A 110 19.49 9.92 10.51
N LYS A 111 19.72 9.90 9.19
CA LYS A 111 19.27 10.95 8.27
C LYS A 111 17.74 11.10 8.29
N LEU A 112 17.01 9.98 8.26
CA LEU A 112 15.55 9.98 8.33
C LEU A 112 15.05 10.55 9.66
N ARG A 113 15.66 10.17 10.78
CA ARG A 113 15.33 10.74 12.09
C ARG A 113 15.55 12.25 12.14
N GLN A 114 16.64 12.74 11.56
CA GLN A 114 16.90 14.17 11.48
C GLN A 114 15.86 14.89 10.60
N GLN A 115 15.47 14.31 9.46
CA GLN A 115 14.41 14.87 8.62
C GLN A 115 13.07 14.96 9.36
N ILE A 116 12.70 13.91 10.11
CA ILE A 116 11.49 13.90 10.93
C ILE A 116 11.54 15.01 11.98
N SER A 117 12.66 15.14 12.70
CA SER A 117 12.84 16.19 13.70
C SER A 117 12.73 17.58 13.07
N ASN A 118 13.32 17.79 11.90
CA ASN A 118 13.25 19.06 11.19
C ASN A 118 11.82 19.40 10.76
N LEU A 119 11.08 18.44 10.21
CA LEU A 119 9.67 18.62 9.82
C LEU A 119 8.79 18.90 11.03
N GLN A 120 8.99 18.20 12.14
CA GLN A 120 8.26 18.43 13.38
C GLN A 120 8.53 19.83 13.96
N ASN A 121 9.78 20.29 13.91
CA ASN A 121 10.11 21.67 14.31
C ASN A 121 9.45 22.69 13.40
N GLN A 122 9.55 22.51 12.07
CA GLN A 122 8.90 23.40 11.11
C GLN A 122 7.37 23.47 11.32
N ASN A 123 6.71 22.36 11.61
CA ASN A 123 5.29 22.34 11.94
C ASN A 123 5.00 23.13 13.22
N ARG A 124 5.78 22.92 14.29
CA ARG A 124 5.65 23.72 15.53
C ARG A 124 5.80 25.21 15.25
N ASN A 125 6.80 25.60 14.46
CA ASN A 125 6.99 26.99 14.07
C ASN A 125 5.79 27.53 13.27
N MET A 126 5.24 26.77 12.31
CA MET A 126 4.03 27.17 11.57
C MET A 126 2.79 27.32 12.49
N MET A 127 2.74 26.60 13.60
CA MET A 127 1.70 26.72 14.63
C MET A 127 1.95 27.87 15.62
N GLY A 128 3.05 28.62 15.47
CA GLY A 128 3.42 29.71 16.36
C GLY A 128 4.18 29.30 17.61
N GLU A 129 4.63 28.05 17.69
CA GLU A 129 5.38 27.51 18.83
C GLU A 129 6.90 27.58 18.59
N SER A 130 7.68 27.60 19.69
CA SER A 130 9.16 27.51 19.65
C SER A 130 9.82 28.51 18.70
N LEU A 131 9.29 29.74 18.61
CA LEU A 131 9.78 30.78 17.70
C LEU A 131 11.06 31.48 18.19
N GLY A 132 11.40 31.36 19.48
CA GLY A 132 12.54 32.05 20.10
C GLY A 132 13.91 31.67 19.53
N SER A 133 14.02 30.53 18.85
CA SER A 133 15.25 30.10 18.17
C SER A 133 15.38 30.58 16.73
N LEU A 134 14.35 31.25 16.18
CA LEU A 134 14.36 31.73 14.80
C LEU A 134 14.94 33.14 14.71
N GLY A 135 15.80 33.37 13.72
CA GLY A 135 16.27 34.71 13.41
C GLY A 135 15.18 35.59 12.77
N PRO A 136 15.36 36.92 12.73
CA PRO A 136 14.37 37.85 12.18
C PRO A 136 14.07 37.59 10.69
N LYS A 137 15.07 37.14 9.91
CA LYS A 137 14.87 36.76 8.51
C LYS A 137 13.97 35.53 8.37
N ASP A 138 14.17 34.53 9.21
CA ASP A 138 13.40 33.28 9.19
C ASP A 138 11.96 33.52 9.67
N LEU A 139 11.77 34.36 10.69
CA LEU A 139 10.45 34.81 11.13
C LEU A 139 9.70 35.54 10.03
N LYS A 140 10.35 36.46 9.30
CA LYS A 140 9.70 37.16 8.18
C LYS A 140 9.31 36.21 7.04
N SER A 141 10.16 35.23 6.75
CA SER A 141 9.87 34.18 5.77
C SER A 141 8.66 33.34 6.18
N LEU A 142 8.61 32.94 7.46
CA LEU A 142 7.50 32.17 8.03
C LEU A 142 6.18 32.95 7.98
N GLU A 143 6.18 34.21 8.39
CA GLU A 143 5.03 35.12 8.30
C GLU A 143 4.51 35.20 6.86
N THR A 144 5.40 35.48 5.90
CA THR A 144 5.04 35.57 4.47
C THR A 144 4.42 34.28 3.96
N LYS A 145 4.92 33.13 4.40
CA LYS A 145 4.39 31.81 4.01
C LYS A 145 2.99 31.59 4.59
N LEU A 146 2.77 31.94 5.84
CA LEU A 146 1.47 31.84 6.52
C LEU A 146 0.44 32.78 5.88
N GLU A 147 0.80 34.03 5.62
CA GLU A 147 -0.07 35.00 4.94
C GLU A 147 -0.55 34.50 3.58
N LYS A 148 0.37 33.98 2.76
CA LYS A 148 0.03 33.38 1.46
C LYS A 148 -0.89 32.17 1.62
N GLY A 149 -0.65 31.31 2.61
CA GLY A 149 -1.49 30.16 2.90
C GLY A 149 -2.91 30.57 3.30
N ILE A 150 -3.04 31.50 4.24
CA ILE A 150 -4.33 32.03 4.71
C ILE A 150 -5.10 32.70 3.57
N SER A 151 -4.42 33.50 2.75
CA SER A 151 -5.03 34.16 1.59
C SER A 151 -5.64 33.15 0.62
N LYS A 152 -4.91 32.07 0.29
CA LYS A 152 -5.41 30.99 -0.58
C LYS A 152 -6.63 30.28 0.04
N ILE A 153 -6.57 29.97 1.34
CA ILE A 153 -7.68 29.31 2.04
C ILE A 153 -8.93 30.20 2.02
N ARG A 154 -8.79 31.49 2.31
CA ARG A 154 -9.91 32.45 2.27
C ARG A 154 -10.50 32.56 0.88
N SER A 155 -9.65 32.70 -0.15
CA SER A 155 -10.11 32.76 -1.54
C SER A 155 -10.92 31.52 -1.90
N LYS A 156 -10.41 30.32 -1.59
CA LYS A 156 -11.14 29.07 -1.89
C LYS A 156 -12.43 28.94 -1.09
N LYS A 157 -12.45 29.34 0.18
CA LYS A 157 -13.67 29.37 0.99
C LYS A 157 -14.73 30.29 0.39
N ASN A 158 -14.33 31.48 -0.06
CA ASN A 158 -15.24 32.43 -0.70
C ASN A 158 -15.79 31.88 -2.01
N GLU A 159 -14.93 31.29 -2.86
CA GLU A 159 -15.35 30.64 -4.11
C GLU A 159 -16.42 29.57 -3.86
N LEU A 160 -16.20 28.69 -2.88
CA LEU A 160 -17.17 27.65 -2.51
C LEU A 160 -18.46 28.23 -1.93
N LEU A 161 -18.36 29.28 -1.12
CA LEU A 161 -19.54 29.95 -0.56
C LEU A 161 -20.40 30.60 -1.65
N PHE A 162 -19.79 31.25 -2.65
CA PHE A 162 -20.51 31.81 -3.78
C PHE A 162 -21.21 30.73 -4.61
N ALA A 163 -20.52 29.63 -4.89
CA ALA A 163 -21.11 28.50 -5.60
C ALA A 163 -22.33 27.91 -4.85
N GLU A 164 -22.26 27.83 -3.51
CA GLU A 164 -23.37 27.37 -2.68
C GLU A 164 -24.56 28.33 -2.72
N ILE A 165 -24.30 29.65 -2.65
CA ILE A 165 -25.33 30.68 -2.76
C ILE A 165 -26.05 30.59 -4.11
N GLU A 166 -25.30 30.50 -5.21
CA GLU A 166 -25.86 30.38 -6.55
C GLU A 166 -26.71 29.11 -6.70
N TYR A 167 -26.23 27.99 -6.16
CA TYR A 167 -26.98 26.74 -6.15
C TYR A 167 -28.30 26.87 -5.39
N MET A 168 -28.27 27.46 -4.19
CA MET A 168 -29.47 27.64 -3.36
C MET A 168 -30.48 28.59 -4.00
N GLN A 169 -30.04 29.69 -4.62
CA GLN A 169 -30.90 30.62 -5.35
C GLN A 169 -31.58 29.94 -6.54
N LYS A 170 -30.84 29.14 -7.32
CA LYS A 170 -31.43 28.37 -8.42
C LYS A 170 -32.50 27.40 -7.91
N ARG A 171 -32.20 26.68 -6.82
CA ARG A 171 -33.14 25.74 -6.20
C ARG A 171 -34.40 26.44 -5.68
N GLU A 172 -34.27 27.64 -5.11
CA GLU A 172 -35.40 28.45 -4.68
C GLU A 172 -36.32 28.77 -5.86
N ILE A 173 -35.76 29.21 -6.99
CA ILE A 173 -36.51 29.52 -8.21
C ILE A 173 -37.23 28.26 -8.74
N ASP A 174 -36.55 27.13 -8.83
CA ASP A 174 -37.14 25.87 -9.32
C ASP A 174 -38.30 25.39 -8.43
N LEU A 175 -38.14 25.49 -7.12
CA LEU A 175 -39.19 25.18 -6.15
C LEU A 175 -40.35 26.16 -6.23
N HIS A 176 -40.06 27.45 -6.42
CA HIS A 176 -41.09 28.47 -6.56
C HIS A 176 -41.94 28.23 -7.83
N ASN A 177 -41.29 27.92 -8.96
CA ASN A 177 -41.96 27.58 -10.21
C ASN A 177 -42.81 26.32 -10.08
N SER A 178 -42.29 25.27 -9.43
CA SER A 178 -43.02 24.03 -9.19
C SER A 178 -44.26 24.26 -8.30
N ASN A 179 -44.12 25.07 -7.25
CA ASN A 179 -45.23 25.44 -6.38
C ASN A 179 -46.30 26.26 -7.11
N GLN A 180 -45.91 27.22 -7.96
CA GLN A 180 -46.85 27.96 -8.79
C GLN A 180 -47.62 27.03 -9.74
N TYR A 181 -46.93 26.10 -10.39
CA TYR A 181 -47.56 25.12 -11.27
C TYR A 181 -48.59 24.25 -10.53
N LEU A 182 -48.22 23.72 -9.36
CA LEU A 182 -49.12 22.91 -8.53
C LEU A 182 -50.36 23.71 -8.09
N ARG A 183 -50.20 24.96 -7.67
CA ARG A 183 -51.34 25.84 -7.33
C ARG A 183 -52.27 26.06 -8.51
N ALA A 184 -51.73 26.29 -9.71
CA ALA A 184 -52.53 26.42 -10.92
C ALA A 184 -53.32 25.13 -11.24
N LYS A 185 -52.68 23.96 -11.08
CA LYS A 185 -53.32 22.65 -11.27
C LYS A 185 -54.41 22.36 -10.25
N ILE A 186 -54.20 22.73 -8.98
CA ILE A 186 -55.23 22.61 -7.93
C ILE A 186 -56.45 23.46 -8.31
N ALA A 187 -56.24 24.73 -8.68
CA ALA A 187 -57.34 25.63 -9.07
C ALA A 187 -58.07 25.18 -10.36
N GLU A 188 -57.37 24.51 -11.28
CA GLU A 188 -58.00 23.88 -12.45
C GLU A 188 -58.88 22.68 -12.04
N ASN A 189 -58.37 21.82 -11.17
CA ASN A 189 -59.09 20.63 -10.69
C ASN A 189 -60.32 21.01 -9.84
N GLU A 190 -60.21 22.02 -8.96
CA GLU A 190 -61.34 22.54 -8.18
C GLU A 190 -62.46 23.08 -9.09
N ARG A 191 -62.10 23.80 -10.17
CA ARG A 191 -63.07 24.27 -11.18
C ARG A 191 -63.72 23.10 -11.92
N ALA A 192 -62.97 22.07 -12.29
CA ALA A 192 -63.49 20.89 -12.96
C ALA A 192 -64.45 20.09 -12.06
N GLN A 193 -64.14 19.97 -10.76
CA GLN A 193 -65.02 19.32 -9.77
C GLN A 193 -66.32 20.11 -9.57
N GLN A 194 -66.25 21.44 -9.48
CA GLN A 194 -67.45 22.29 -9.44
C GLN A 194 -68.30 22.14 -10.70
N HIS A 195 -67.69 22.07 -11.88
CA HIS A 195 -68.41 21.85 -13.14
C HIS A 195 -69.09 20.47 -13.22
N MET A 196 -68.47 19.41 -12.70
CA MET A 196 -69.12 18.09 -12.59
C MET A 196 -70.27 18.07 -11.58
N SER A 197 -70.16 18.82 -10.48
CA SER A 197 -71.18 18.86 -9.44
C SER A 197 -72.49 19.57 -9.89
N LEU A 198 -72.46 20.35 -10.97
CA LEU A 198 -73.62 21.03 -11.55
C LEU A 198 -74.34 20.22 -12.66
N MET A 199 -73.93 18.98 -12.95
CA MET A 199 -74.65 18.11 -13.91
C MET A 199 -75.80 17.35 -13.23
N PRO A 200 -77.07 17.52 -13.65
CA PRO A 200 -78.21 16.87 -13.01
C PRO A 200 -78.27 15.40 -13.45
N GLY A 201 -77.96 14.47 -12.55
CA GLY A 201 -78.25 13.05 -12.80
C GLY A 201 -77.33 11.96 -12.21
N SER A 202 -76.61 12.19 -11.12
CA SER A 202 -75.99 11.06 -10.38
C SER A 202 -76.06 11.28 -8.87
N SER A 203 -77.02 10.58 -8.26
CA SER A 203 -77.26 10.53 -6.82
C SER A 203 -76.23 9.67 -6.10
N ASP A 204 -75.93 10.09 -4.87
CA ASP A 204 -75.51 9.28 -3.72
C ASP A 204 -74.09 8.68 -3.71
N TYR A 205 -73.09 9.54 -3.47
CA TYR A 205 -71.90 9.15 -2.71
C TYR A 205 -71.63 10.21 -1.65
N GLU A 206 -71.66 9.80 -0.39
CA GLU A 206 -71.47 10.63 0.80
C GLU A 206 -70.13 11.38 0.71
N LEU A 207 -70.20 12.70 0.55
CA LEU A 207 -69.05 13.58 0.45
C LEU A 207 -68.43 13.72 1.85
N VAL A 208 -67.44 12.89 2.17
CA VAL A 208 -66.62 13.07 3.38
C VAL A 208 -65.97 14.45 3.28
N GLN A 209 -66.36 15.36 4.18
CA GLN A 209 -65.80 16.70 4.30
C GLN A 209 -64.27 16.64 4.37
N PRO A 210 -63.52 17.45 3.61
CA PRO A 210 -62.08 17.58 3.82
C PRO A 210 -61.89 18.25 5.18
N GLN A 211 -61.36 17.51 6.15
CA GLN A 211 -60.81 18.09 7.38
C GLN A 211 -59.82 19.20 7.01
N PRO A 212 -59.78 20.32 7.77
CA PRO A 212 -58.85 21.40 7.48
C PRO A 212 -57.42 20.85 7.46
N PHE A 213 -56.71 21.11 6.36
CA PHE A 213 -55.34 20.68 6.17
C PHE A 213 -54.44 21.36 7.21
N ASP A 214 -54.12 20.64 8.29
CA ASP A 214 -53.22 21.12 9.34
C ASP A 214 -51.77 20.92 8.90
N ALA A 215 -51.16 22.00 8.40
CA ALA A 215 -49.76 22.01 7.94
C ALA A 215 -48.74 21.70 9.05
N ARG A 216 -49.15 21.62 10.32
CA ARG A 216 -48.22 21.33 11.44
C ARG A 216 -47.79 19.88 11.54
N ASN A 217 -48.47 18.94 10.88
CA ASN A 217 -48.15 17.51 11.01
C ASN A 217 -47.19 16.94 9.96
N TYR A 218 -46.69 17.74 9.01
CA TYR A 218 -45.77 17.24 7.97
C TYR A 218 -44.27 17.34 8.33
N LEU A 219 -43.93 17.88 9.51
CA LEU A 219 -42.57 17.78 10.06
C LEU A 219 -42.37 16.44 10.78
N GLN A 220 -42.88 15.33 10.24
CA GLN A 220 -42.40 14.01 10.63
C GLN A 220 -41.16 13.69 9.80
N VAL A 221 -40.03 14.07 10.38
CA VAL A 221 -38.68 13.66 10.04
C VAL A 221 -38.63 12.16 9.76
N ASN A 222 -38.39 11.76 8.51
CA ASN A 222 -37.78 10.49 8.10
C ASN A 222 -37.51 10.53 6.58
N GLY A 223 -36.29 10.54 6.06
CA GLY A 223 -34.99 10.51 6.70
C GLY A 223 -33.89 10.85 5.69
N LEU A 224 -32.90 11.59 6.16
CA LEU A 224 -31.51 11.36 5.83
C LEU A 224 -30.77 11.42 7.16
N GLN A 225 -30.44 10.24 7.69
CA GLN A 225 -29.51 10.09 8.79
C GLN A 225 -28.19 10.80 8.43
N PRO A 226 -27.63 11.65 9.30
CA PRO A 226 -26.21 11.90 9.27
C PRO A 226 -25.53 10.63 9.81
N ASN A 227 -25.02 9.79 8.91
CA ASN A 227 -24.06 8.79 9.31
C ASN A 227 -22.73 9.51 9.56
N ASN A 228 -22.51 9.93 10.80
CA ASN A 228 -21.17 9.95 11.37
C ASN A 228 -21.29 9.52 12.84
N ASN A 229 -21.07 8.23 13.03
CA ASN A 229 -20.65 7.62 14.29
C ASN A 229 -19.61 8.50 14.99
N TYR A 230 -19.95 9.03 16.16
CA TYR A 230 -19.08 9.02 17.33
C TYR A 230 -19.97 9.01 18.58
N SER A 231 -20.21 7.81 19.11
CA SER A 231 -20.71 7.63 20.47
C SER A 231 -19.55 7.27 21.39
N ARG A 232 -19.39 8.10 22.45
CA ARG A 232 -18.90 7.79 23.81
C ARG A 232 -17.47 7.19 23.94
N GLN A 233 -16.69 7.48 24.98
CA GLN A 233 -17.05 7.70 26.37
C GLN A 233 -15.88 8.34 27.13
N ASP A 234 -16.23 9.06 28.20
CA ASP A 234 -15.38 9.76 29.16
C ASP A 234 -14.14 9.01 29.65
N GLN A 235 -13.05 9.74 29.90
CA GLN A 235 -12.54 10.04 31.26
C GLN A 235 -11.13 10.64 31.19
N THR A 236 -11.01 11.90 31.57
CA THR A 236 -9.86 12.32 32.40
C THR A 236 -9.97 11.54 33.72
N PRO A 237 -8.87 11.12 34.39
CA PRO A 237 -7.92 12.08 34.93
C PRO A 237 -6.48 11.58 35.17
N LEU A 238 -5.69 12.50 35.75
CA LEU A 238 -4.50 12.31 36.59
C LEU A 238 -3.12 12.57 35.96
N GLN A 239 -2.74 13.83 36.17
CA GLN A 239 -1.42 14.27 36.62
C GLN A 239 -0.84 13.34 37.72
N LEU A 240 0.44 12.96 37.61
CA LEU A 240 1.37 12.90 38.74
C LEU A 240 2.83 12.78 38.25
N VAL A 241 3.67 13.67 38.79
CA VAL A 241 5.15 13.68 38.95
C VAL A 241 6.03 13.61 37.70
#